data_AF-A0A522QW61-F1
#
_entry.id   AF-A0A522QW61-F1
#
_cell.length_a   1.000
_cell.length_b   1.000
_cell.length_c   1.000
_cell.angle_alpha   90.00
_cell.angle_beta   90.00
_cell.angle_gamma   90.00
#
_symmetry.space_group_name_H-M   'P 1'
#
loop_
_entity.id
_entity.type
_entity.pdbx_description
1 polymer ?
#
loop_
_entity_poly.entity_id
_entity_poly.type
_entity_poly.pdbx_seq_one_letter_code
_entity_poly.pdbx_strand_id
1 'polypeptide(L)' 'GKAGIRLSQDGKKYPEYNSETMETNMKNIFLAGVVCGGMDTHLWFIENSREHAKKIIKRITDSNGKEN' A
#
# COMPACT_ATOMS: atom_id res chain seq x y z
N GLY A 1 8.63 15.83 -10.84
CA GLY A 1 8.93 15.25 -9.51
C GLY A 1 8.54 13.78 -9.52
N LYS A 2 9.19 12.95 -8.69
CA LYS A 2 8.82 11.55 -8.47
C LYS A 2 8.34 11.41 -7.03
N ALA A 3 7.29 10.61 -6.79
CA ALA A 3 6.71 10.43 -5.47
C ALA A 3 7.65 9.75 -4.47
N GLY A 4 8.74 9.11 -4.91
CA GLY A 4 9.73 8.44 -4.03
C GLY A 4 9.41 6.98 -3.68
N ILE A 5 8.26 6.48 -4.13
CA ILE A 5 7.85 5.08 -3.96
C ILE A 5 8.69 4.20 -4.88
N ARG A 6 9.34 3.18 -4.32
CA ARG A 6 10.10 2.18 -5.08
C ARG A 6 9.14 1.30 -5.86
N LEU A 7 9.52 0.97 -7.10
CA LEU A 7 8.80 0.04 -7.96
C LEU A 7 9.69 -1.17 -8.24
N SER A 8 9.09 -2.33 -8.52
CA SER A 8 9.81 -3.49 -9.04
C SER A 8 10.58 -3.12 -10.31
N GLN A 9 11.74 -3.75 -10.49
CA GLN A 9 12.61 -3.46 -11.64
C GLN A 9 12.10 -4.06 -12.95
N ASP A 10 11.19 -5.04 -12.86
CA ASP A 10 10.54 -5.66 -14.01
C ASP A 10 9.59 -4.70 -14.76
N GLY A 11 9.00 -5.21 -15.85
CA GLY A 11 8.00 -4.48 -16.63
C GLY A 11 6.67 -4.29 -15.90
N LYS A 12 6.45 -4.97 -14.78
CA LYS A 12 5.19 -4.95 -14.03
C LYS A 12 5.08 -3.77 -13.08
N LYS A 13 6.20 -3.19 -12.64
CA LYS A 13 6.21 -1.94 -11.85
C LYS A 13 5.34 -2.01 -10.59
N TYR A 14 5.35 -3.13 -9.89
CA TYR A 14 4.69 -3.25 -8.60
C TYR A 14 5.27 -2.22 -7.64
N PRO A 15 4.43 -1.40 -6.98
CA PRO A 15 4.93 -0.54 -5.93
C PRO A 15 5.34 -1.36 -4.72
N GLU A 16 6.37 -0.90 -4.01
CA GLU A 16 6.81 -1.52 -2.78
C GLU A 16 5.96 -1.06 -1.60
N TYR A 17 5.36 -2.03 -0.91
CA TYR A 17 4.61 -1.83 0.31
C TYR A 17 4.64 -3.07 1.18
N ASN A 18 4.40 -2.89 2.48
CA ASN A 18 4.20 -3.98 3.42
C ASN A 18 2.76 -4.50 3.28
N SER A 19 2.57 -5.79 2.98
CA SER A 19 1.24 -6.37 2.70
C SER A 19 0.30 -6.48 3.92
N GLU A 20 0.82 -6.36 5.14
CA GLU A 20 0.04 -6.40 6.38
C GLU A 20 -0.49 -5.03 6.79
N THR A 21 0.24 -3.96 6.46
CA THR A 21 -0.05 -2.58 6.87
C THR A 21 -0.45 -1.67 5.71
N MET A 22 -0.10 -2.09 4.49
CA MET A 22 -0.18 -1.34 3.23
C MET A 22 0.71 -0.10 3.15
N GLU A 23 1.64 0.09 4.10
CA GLU A 23 2.57 1.21 4.12
C GLU A 23 3.69 0.99 3.09
N THR A 24 4.03 2.03 2.34
CA THR A 24 5.11 2.00 1.35
C THR A 24 6.49 2.08 2.00
N ASN A 25 7.56 2.11 1.20
CA ASN A 25 8.89 2.47 1.67
C ASN A 25 8.98 3.91 2.24
N MET A 26 7.93 4.72 2.09
CA MET A 26 7.83 6.05 2.65
C MET A 26 6.86 6.07 3.83
N LYS A 27 7.36 6.61 4.95
CA LYS A 27 6.60 6.71 6.20
C LYS A 27 5.28 7.46 5.97
N ASN A 28 4.20 6.93 6.53
CA ASN A 28 2.85 7.49 6.47
C ASN A 28 2.26 7.62 5.04
N ILE A 29 2.82 6.91 4.06
CA ILE A 29 2.24 6.80 2.71
C ILE A 29 1.77 5.36 2.52
N PHE A 30 0.49 5.19 2.17
CA PHE A 30 -0.17 3.90 2.07
C PHE A 30 -0.77 3.67 0.68
N LEU A 31 -0.92 2.41 0.28
CA LEU A 31 -1.52 2.03 -1.00
C LEU A 31 -2.79 1.21 -0.81
N ALA A 32 -3.79 1.47 -1.64
CA ALA A 32 -5.03 0.70 -1.65
C ALA A 32 -5.62 0.65 -3.05
N GLY A 33 -6.13 -0.52 -3.41
CA GLY A 33 -6.84 -0.73 -4.67
C GLY A 33 -5.92 -1.17 -5.81
N VAL A 34 -6.37 -0.93 -7.05
CA VAL A 34 -5.71 -1.36 -8.29
C VAL A 34 -4.24 -0.95 -8.40
N VAL A 35 -3.86 0.19 -7.81
CA VAL A 35 -2.49 0.70 -7.82
C VAL A 35 -1.47 -0.30 -7.21
N CYS A 36 -1.91 -1.14 -6.26
CA CYS A 36 -1.05 -2.17 -5.66
C CYS A 36 -0.59 -3.23 -6.67
N GLY A 37 -1.29 -3.37 -7.81
CA GLY A 37 -0.97 -4.34 -8.86
C GLY A 37 0.04 -3.86 -9.90
N GLY A 38 0.50 -2.60 -9.83
CA GLY A 38 1.36 -2.03 -10.87
C GLY A 38 0.68 -2.07 -12.24
N MET A 39 1.35 -2.67 -13.22
CA MET A 39 0.83 -2.87 -14.58
C MET A 39 -0.11 -4.07 -14.70
N ASP A 40 -0.17 -4.96 -13.70
CA ASP A 40 -1.13 -6.07 -13.67
C ASP A 40 -2.46 -5.57 -13.08
N THR A 41 -3.20 -4.80 -13.88
CA THR A 41 -4.41 -4.08 -13.45
C THR A 41 -5.59 -4.98 -13.05
N HIS A 42 -5.48 -6.29 -13.25
CA HIS A 42 -6.54 -7.27 -12.97
C HIS A 42 -6.32 -8.05 -11.67
N LEU A 43 -5.29 -7.74 -10.88
CA LEU A 43 -5.06 -8.43 -9.60
C LEU A 43 -6.03 -7.97 -8.50
N TRP A 44 -6.39 -6.70 -8.52
CA TRP A 44 -7.21 -6.09 -7.48
C TRP A 44 -8.56 -5.66 -8.05
N PHE A 45 -9.62 -6.15 -7.44
CA PHE A 45 -10.99 -5.78 -7.69
C PHE A 45 -11.54 -5.01 -6.48
N ILE A 46 -12.70 -4.39 -6.63
CA ILE A 46 -13.33 -3.64 -5.53
C ILE A 46 -13.58 -4.58 -4.33
N GLU A 47 -13.95 -5.82 -4.60
CA GLU A 47 -14.32 -6.82 -3.60
C GLU A 47 -13.12 -7.23 -2.73
N ASN A 48 -11.98 -7.55 -3.35
CA ASN A 48 -10.81 -8.04 -2.64
C ASN A 48 -9.92 -6.91 -2.06
N SER A 49 -9.97 -5.71 -2.64
CA SER A 49 -9.15 -4.59 -2.19
C SER A 49 -9.70 -3.82 -0.99
N ARG A 50 -10.97 -4.07 -0.60
CA ARG A 50 -11.57 -3.50 0.63
C ARG A 50 -10.80 -3.83 1.90
N GLU A 51 -10.08 -4.95 1.91
CA GLU A 51 -9.23 -5.33 3.04
C GLU A 51 -8.09 -4.31 3.28
N HIS A 52 -7.56 -3.70 2.23
CA HIS A 52 -6.47 -2.71 2.35
C HIS A 52 -6.85 -1.57 3.29
N ALA A 53 -8.09 -1.06 3.20
CA ALA A 53 -8.57 0.01 4.07
C ALA A 53 -8.54 -0.40 5.55
N LYS A 54 -8.92 -1.65 5.87
CA LYS A 54 -8.90 -2.16 7.25
C LYS A 54 -7.47 -2.20 7.80
N LYS A 55 -6.52 -2.66 6.98
CA LYS A 55 -5.08 -2.72 7.33
C LYS A 55 -4.50 -1.33 7.56
N ILE A 56 -4.81 -0.37 6.69
CA ILE A 56 -4.36 1.03 6.81
C ILE A 56 -4.91 1.68 8.09
N ILE A 57 -6.23 1.56 8.32
CA ILE A 57 -6.85 2.12 9.51
C ILE A 57 -6.21 1.54 10.77
N LYS A 58 -6.06 0.20 10.84
CA LYS A 58 -5.38 -0.47 11.95
C LYS A 58 -3.97 0.08 12.16
N ARG A 59 -3.17 0.19 11.11
CA ARG A 59 -1.79 0.70 11.20
C ARG A 59 -1.73 2.14 11.72
N ILE A 60 -2.65 2.99 11.29
CA ILE A 60 -2.75 4.38 11.76
C ILE A 60 -3.16 4.41 13.24
N THR A 61 -4.18 3.65 13.63
CA THR A 61 -4.67 3.63 15.01
C THR A 61 -3.65 3.04 15.99
N ASP A 62 -2.93 1.99 15.57
CA ASP A 62 -1.88 1.36 16.37
C ASP A 62 -0.65 2.28 16.54
N SER A 63 -0.40 3.19 15.59
CA SER A 63 0.68 4.19 15.69
C SER A 63 0.35 5.30 16.68
N ASN A 64 -0.93 5.68 16.77
CA ASN A 64 -1.41 6.74 17.64
C ASN A 64 -1.45 6.31 19.13
N GLY A 65 -1.21 5.02 19.43
CA GLY A 65 -1.13 4.47 20.78
C GLY A 65 0.28 4.41 21.38
N LYS A 66 1.31 4.92 20.69
CA LYS A 66 2.71 4.94 21.16
C LYS A 66 3.27 6.36 21.37
N GLU A 67 2.40 7.30 21.70
CA GLU A 67 2.77 8.55 22.36
C GLU A 67 2.15 8.53 23.77
N ASN A 68 2.74 7.73 24.66
CA ASN A 68 2.76 7.84 26.13
C ASN A 68 3.80 6.87 26.69
#